data_AF-A0AAN0NDR5-F1
#
_entry.id   AF-A0AAN0NDR5-F1
#
_cell.length_a   1.000
_cell.length_b   1.000
_cell.length_c   1.000
_cell.angle_alpha   90.00
_cell.angle_beta   90.00
_cell.angle_gamma   90.00
#
_symmetry.space_group_name_H-M   'P 1'
#
loop_
_entity.id
_entity.type
_entity.pdbx_description
1 polymer ?
#
loop_
_entity_poly.entity_id
_entity_poly.type
_entity_poly.pdbx_seq_one_letter_code
_entity_poly.pdbx_strand_id
1 'polypeptide(L)'
;MGLLLGGAFGKIVTSLVNDIIMPLVGVVTGGGSFASLNILLRPDPTNPLTLNYGSFIQTTIDFLIIAMSIFVAIKAINKFSKKQEARGY
;
A
#
# COMPACT_ATOMS: atom_id res chain seq x y z
N MET A 1 18.74 -16.27 8.66
CA MET A 1 18.97 -15.35 7.51
C MET A 1 17.70 -14.99 6.74
N GLY A 2 16.74 -15.91 6.53
CA GLY A 2 15.49 -15.60 5.81
C GLY A 2 14.61 -14.49 6.41
N LEU A 3 14.59 -14.32 7.73
CA LEU A 3 13.84 -13.26 8.40
C LEU A 3 14.36 -11.84 8.06
N LEU A 4 15.68 -11.68 7.94
CA LEU A 4 16.32 -10.40 7.59
C LEU A 4 16.02 -10.01 6.14
N LEU A 5 16.04 -11.00 5.23
CA LEU A 5 15.71 -10.79 3.82
C LEU A 5 14.22 -10.45 3.65
N GLY A 6 13.34 -11.13 4.38
CA GLY A 6 11.90 -10.85 4.39
C GLY A 6 11.55 -9.45 4.91
N GLY A 7 12.22 -9.01 5.98
CA GLY A 7 12.05 -7.64 6.51
C GLY A 7 12.53 -6.55 5.56
N ALA A 8 13.66 -6.76 4.88
CA ALA A 8 14.18 -5.81 3.90
C ALA A 8 13.32 -5.75 2.63
N PHE A 9 12.86 -6.90 2.12
CA PHE A 9 11.95 -6.96 0.98
C PHE A 9 10.62 -6.28 1.27
N GLY A 10 10.04 -6.51 2.45
CA GLY A 10 8.83 -5.81 2.91
C GLY A 10 8.99 -4.29 2.84
N LYS A 11 10.10 -3.74 3.34
CA LYS A 11 10.38 -2.29 3.28
C LYS A 11 10.45 -1.75 1.84
N ILE A 12 11.08 -2.48 0.92
CA ILE A 12 11.16 -2.06 -0.49
C ILE A 12 9.77 -1.98 -1.10
N VAL A 13 8.93 -2.99 -0.86
CA VAL A 13 7.56 -3.01 -1.37
C VAL A 13 6.73 -1.89 -0.74
N THR A 14 6.85 -1.69 0.58
CA THR A 14 6.16 -0.59 1.28
C THR A 14 6.55 0.77 0.73
N SER A 15 7.83 1.03 0.44
CA SER A 15 8.29 2.28 -0.19
C SER A 15 7.74 2.44 -1.61
N LEU A 16 7.74 1.38 -2.44
CA LEU A 16 7.12 1.43 -3.77
C LEU A 16 5.64 1.84 -3.70
N VAL A 17 4.93 1.33 -2.70
CA VAL A 17 3.51 1.63 -2.55
C VAL A 17 3.30 3.03 -2.01
N ASN A 18 3.93 3.37 -0.90
CA ASN A 18 3.73 4.66 -0.23
C ASN A 18 4.29 5.84 -1.02
N ASP A 19 5.41 5.66 -1.71
CA ASP A 19 6.16 6.76 -2.34
C ASP A 19 5.86 6.89 -3.84
N ILE A 20 5.35 5.84 -4.50
CA ILE A 20 5.05 5.87 -5.95
C ILE A 20 3.57 5.61 -6.22
N ILE A 21 3.01 4.50 -5.72
CA ILE A 21 1.63 4.12 -6.06
C ILE A 21 0.62 5.07 -5.40
N MET A 22 0.77 5.36 -4.10
CA MET A 22 -0.15 6.21 -3.34
C MET A 22 -0.26 7.64 -3.88
N PRO A 23 0.85 8.32 -4.25
CA PRO A 23 0.77 9.61 -4.94
C PRO A 23 0.02 9.53 -6.27
N LEU A 24 0.28 8.49 -7.08
CA LEU A 24 -0.43 8.25 -8.34
C LEU A 24 -1.93 8.04 -8.13
N VAL A 25 -2.30 7.21 -7.15
CA VAL A 25 -3.70 6.98 -6.77
C VAL A 25 -4.32 8.27 -6.27
N GLY A 26 -3.63 9.03 -5.41
CA GLY A 26 -4.09 10.31 -4.87
C GLY A 26 -4.37 11.34 -5.95
N VAL A 27 -3.54 11.43 -7.00
CA VAL A 27 -3.81 12.31 -8.15
C VAL A 27 -5.10 11.90 -8.88
N VAL A 28 -5.37 10.58 -8.99
CA VAL A 28 -6.56 10.06 -9.67
C VAL A 28 -7.83 10.19 -8.81
N THR A 29 -7.73 10.03 -7.49
CA THR A 29 -8.87 10.07 -6.55
C THR A 29 -9.12 11.44 -5.93
N GLY A 30 -8.30 12.45 -6.24
CA GLY A 30 -8.42 13.81 -5.70
C GLY A 30 -7.86 13.99 -4.29
N GLY A 31 -6.94 13.11 -3.86
CA GLY A 31 -6.23 13.22 -2.58
C GLY A 31 -7.04 12.81 -1.35
N GLY A 32 -8.22 12.21 -1.53
CA GLY A 32 -9.06 11.75 -0.42
C GLY A 32 -8.41 10.58 0.34
N SER A 33 -8.37 10.69 1.67
CA SER A 33 -8.02 9.59 2.58
C SER A 33 -9.27 9.13 3.33
N PHE A 34 -9.48 7.82 3.39
CA PHE A 34 -10.57 7.23 4.18
C PHE A 34 -10.27 7.30 5.68
N ALA A 35 -9.03 7.58 6.08
CA ALA A 35 -8.63 7.65 7.49
C ALA A 35 -9.41 8.67 8.31
N SER A 36 -9.95 9.73 7.68
CA SER A 36 -10.73 10.78 8.35
C SER A 36 -12.13 10.34 8.76
N LEU A 37 -12.62 9.19 8.26
CA LEU A 37 -13.92 8.66 8.63
C LEU A 37 -13.91 8.13 10.07
N ASN A 38 -14.65 8.80 10.93
CA ASN A 38 -14.87 8.37 12.31
C ASN A 38 -16.35 8.53 12.67
N ILE A 39 -16.80 7.71 13.60
CA ILE A 39 -18.11 7.88 14.25
C ILE A 39 -17.84 8.33 15.67
N LEU A 40 -18.55 9.36 16.09
CA LEU A 40 -18.46 9.91 17.42
C LEU A 40 -19.39 9.10 18.33
N LEU A 41 -18.82 8.31 19.24
CA LEU A 41 -19.56 7.40 20.12
C LEU A 41 -20.05 8.13 21.36
N ARG A 42 -19.22 9.01 21.90
CA ARG A 42 -19.57 9.84 23.06
C ARG A 42 -19.09 11.27 22.85
N PRO A 43 -20.01 12.24 22.74
CA PRO A 43 -19.65 13.65 22.77
C PRO A 43 -19.19 14.00 24.19
N ASP A 44 -17.92 14.34 24.31
CA ASP A 44 -17.33 14.88 25.52
C ASP A 44 -16.50 16.12 25.09
N PRO A 45 -16.69 17.28 25.75
CA PRO A 45 -15.97 18.51 25.39
C PRO A 45 -14.47 18.45 25.67
N THR A 46 -14.00 17.49 26.46
CA THR A 46 -12.59 17.34 26.84
C THR A 46 -11.90 16.12 26.24
N ASN A 47 -12.64 15.03 26.02
CA ASN A 47 -12.09 13.81 25.41
C ASN A 47 -13.17 13.00 24.65
N PRO A 48 -13.53 13.42 23.43
CA PRO A 48 -14.57 12.75 22.66
C PRO A 48 -14.12 11.32 22.30
N LEU A 49 -14.98 10.34 22.61
CA LEU A 49 -14.72 8.96 22.23
C LEU A 49 -15.13 8.78 20.76
N THR A 50 -14.15 8.62 19.87
CA THR A 50 -14.38 8.36 18.45
C THR A 50 -13.95 6.95 18.07
N LEU A 51 -14.71 6.32 17.19
CA LEU A 51 -14.35 5.06 16.55
C LEU A 51 -13.89 5.38 15.13
N ASN A 52 -12.57 5.27 14.91
CA ASN A 52 -11.91 5.67 13.67
C ASN A 52 -11.90 4.49 12.67
N TYR A 53 -13.07 4.01 12.26
CA TYR A 53 -13.20 2.91 11.28
C TYR A 53 -12.57 3.25 9.92
N GLY A 54 -12.47 4.54 9.61
CA GLY A 54 -11.76 5.03 8.44
C GLY A 54 -10.31 4.57 8.37
N SER A 55 -9.61 4.57 9.50
CA SER A 55 -8.23 4.08 9.55
C SER A 55 -8.14 2.59 9.25
N PHE A 56 -9.14 1.80 9.65
CA PHE A 56 -9.17 0.37 9.34
C PHE A 56 -9.40 0.11 7.85
N ILE A 57 -10.33 0.84 7.24
CA ILE A 57 -10.58 0.77 5.79
C ILE A 57 -9.33 1.21 5.01
N GLN A 58 -8.71 2.31 5.41
CA GLN A 58 -7.47 2.81 4.83
C GLN A 58 -6.38 1.71 4.82
N THR A 59 -6.07 1.12 5.98
CA THR A 59 -5.06 0.07 6.10
C THR A 59 -5.41 -1.18 5.28
N THR A 60 -6.70 -1.50 5.16
CA THR A 60 -7.17 -2.62 4.33
C THR A 60 -6.93 -2.36 2.85
N ILE A 61 -7.24 -1.14 2.37
CA ILE A 61 -6.96 -0.73 0.99
C ILE A 61 -5.46 -0.70 0.73
N ASP A 62 -4.66 -0.13 1.63
CA ASP A 62 -3.20 -0.09 1.52
C ASP A 62 -2.62 -1.51 1.38
N PHE A 63 -3.11 -2.46 2.18
CA PHE A 63 -2.72 -3.87 2.06
C PHE A 63 -3.07 -4.48 0.69
N LEU A 64 -4.27 -4.21 0.16
CA LEU A 64 -4.66 -4.68 -1.18
C LEU A 64 -3.78 -4.08 -2.28
N ILE A 65 -3.45 -2.79 -2.17
CA ILE A 65 -2.53 -2.11 -3.10
C ILE A 65 -1.13 -2.73 -3.03
N ILE A 66 -0.62 -2.98 -1.81
CA ILE A 66 0.67 -3.67 -1.61
C ILE A 66 0.66 -5.04 -2.27
N ALA A 67 -0.37 -5.85 -2.03
CA ALA A 67 -0.51 -7.18 -2.61
C ALA A 67 -0.54 -7.14 -4.15
N MET A 68 -1.31 -6.20 -4.73
CA MET A 68 -1.37 -5.99 -6.17
C MET A 68 -0.02 -5.50 -6.74
N SER A 69 0.69 -4.64 -6.01
CA SER A 69 2.00 -4.13 -6.41
C SER A 69 3.06 -5.23 -6.44
N ILE A 70 3.08 -6.13 -5.45
CA ILE A 70 3.96 -7.31 -5.45
C ILE A 70 3.66 -8.18 -6.67
N PHE A 71 2.39 -8.43 -6.97
CA PHE A 71 1.99 -9.22 -8.12
C PHE A 71 2.49 -8.61 -9.44
N VAL A 72 2.32 -7.30 -9.63
CA VAL A 72 2.82 -6.58 -10.81
C VAL A 72 4.35 -6.62 -10.87
N ALA A 73 5.04 -6.40 -9.74
CA ALA A 73 6.50 -6.45 -9.67
C ALA A 73 7.06 -7.83 -10.07
N ILE A 74 6.49 -8.91 -9.52
CA ILE A 74 6.88 -10.29 -9.88
C ILE A 74 6.60 -10.55 -11.36
N LYS A 75 5.43 -10.13 -11.87
CA LYS A 75 5.08 -10.28 -13.28
C LYS A 75 6.01 -9.49 -14.20
N ALA A 76 6.43 -8.29 -13.80
CA ALA A 76 7.38 -7.47 -14.54
C ALA A 76 8.75 -8.16 -14.60
N ILE A 77 9.29 -8.59 -13.46
CA ILE A 77 10.57 -9.32 -13.39
C ILE A 77 10.52 -10.57 -14.27
N ASN A 78 9.47 -11.39 -14.16
CA ASN A 78 9.30 -12.58 -14.98
C ASN A 78 9.22 -12.26 -16.49
N LYS A 79 8.55 -11.15 -16.86
CA LYS A 79 8.46 -10.70 -18.26
C LYS A 79 9.81 -10.20 -18.80
N PHE A 80 10.61 -9.50 -17.97
CA PHE A 80 11.93 -9.01 -18.35
C PHE A 80 12.98 -10.12 -18.42
N SER A 81 12.95 -11.11 -17.53
CA SER A 81 13.79 -12.32 -17.64
C SER A 81 13.53 -13.07 -18.95
N LYS A 82 12.25 -13.29 -19.30
CA LYS A 82 11.88 -13.99 -20.54
C LYS A 82 12.31 -13.23 -21.81
N LYS A 83 12.42 -11.89 -21.74
CA LYS A 83 12.83 -11.03 -22.86
C LYS A 83 14.35 -10.98 -23.03
N GLN A 84 15.12 -11.21 -21.96
CA GLN A 84 16.59 -11.27 -22.02
C GLN A 84 17.08 -12.57 -22.63
N GLU A 85 16.43 -13.70 -22.34
CA GLU A 85 16.72 -15.00 -22.99
C GLU A 85 16.43 -14.98 -24.50
N ALA A 86 15.45 -14.19 -24.96
CA ALA A 86 15.11 -14.06 -26.38
C ALA A 86 16.00 -13.06 -27.16
N ARG A 87 16.91 -12.33 -26.50
CA ARG A 87 17.81 -11.34 -27.12
C ARG A 87 19.29 -11.73 -27.05
N GLY A 88 19.63 -12.90 -26.50
CA GLY A 88 20.96 -13.49 -26.61
C GLY A 88 21.03 -14.36 -27.87
N TYR A 89 21.36 -13.76 -29.00
CA TYR A 89 21.92 -14.43 -30.19
C TYR A 89 23.09 -13.59 -30.68
#